data_AF-A0A660WT96-F1
#
_entry.id   AF-A0A660WT96-F1
#
_cell.length_a   1.000
_cell.length_b   1.000
_cell.length_c   1.000
_cell.angle_alpha   90.00
_cell.angle_beta   90.00
_cell.angle_gamma   90.00
#
_symmetry.space_group_name_H-M   'P 1'
#
loop_
_entity.id
_entity.type
_entity.pdbx_description
1 polymer ?
#
loop_
_entity_poly.entity_id
_entity_poly.type
_entity_poly.pdbx_seq_one_letter_code
_entity_poly.pdbx_strand_id
1 'polypeptide(L)'
;GELPCMVFIDCLVRLLPGVVSNFSSVKKESFQDYLLDYPVYTRPQNFRGLMVPKILLSGDHDKIEKWRIKKAEELTKKLRPDLWKKRVYSRKI
;
A
#
# COMPACT_ATOMS: atom_id res chain seq x y z
N GLY A 1 -27.30 13.53 -0.02
CA GLY A 1 -26.08 13.08 0.69
C GLY A 1 -25.71 11.65 0.35
N GLU A 2 -26.05 11.24 -0.87
CA GLU A 2 -26.10 9.85 -1.30
C GLU A 2 -24.67 9.32 -1.53
N LEU A 3 -23.82 10.12 -2.18
CA LEU A 3 -22.42 9.76 -2.45
C LEU A 3 -21.60 9.55 -1.16
N PRO A 4 -21.60 10.45 -0.16
CA PRO A 4 -20.95 10.17 1.12
C PRO A 4 -21.44 8.89 1.79
N CYS A 5 -22.75 8.62 1.78
CA CYS A 5 -23.30 7.39 2.35
C CYS A 5 -22.81 6.15 1.60
N MET A 6 -22.79 6.16 0.26
CA MET A 6 -22.29 5.04 -0.53
C MET A 6 -20.81 4.76 -0.27
N VAL A 7 -19.97 5.80 -0.19
CA VAL A 7 -18.53 5.65 0.15
C VAL A 7 -18.36 5.04 1.54
N PHE A 8 -19.15 5.52 2.52
CA PHE A 8 -19.09 5.01 3.88
C PHE A 8 -19.52 3.54 3.98
N ILE A 9 -20.62 3.19 3.30
CA ILE A 9 -21.11 1.80 3.22
C ILE A 9 -20.05 0.90 2.58
N ASP A 10 -19.44 1.31 1.45
CA ASP A 10 -18.40 0.53 0.78
C ASP A 10 -17.20 0.28 1.71
N CYS A 11 -16.72 1.33 2.41
CA CYS A 11 -15.61 1.23 3.35
C CYS A 11 -15.89 0.24 4.49
N LEU A 12 -17.12 0.23 5.03
CA LEU A 12 -17.50 -0.66 6.13
C LEU A 12 -17.74 -2.10 5.68
N VAL A 13 -18.46 -2.30 4.58
CA VAL A 13 -18.85 -3.63 4.10
C VAL A 13 -17.62 -4.48 3.73
N ARG A 14 -16.55 -3.87 3.21
CA ARG A 14 -15.27 -4.55 2.93
C ARG A 14 -14.61 -5.18 4.16
N LEU A 15 -14.93 -4.70 5.36
CA LEU A 15 -14.38 -5.23 6.61
C LEU A 15 -15.17 -6.45 7.13
N LEU A 16 -16.32 -6.77 6.54
CA LEU A 16 -17.11 -7.93 6.93
C LEU A 16 -16.47 -9.24 6.42
N PRO A 17 -16.41 -10.29 7.25
CA PRO A 17 -15.93 -11.60 6.81
C PRO A 17 -16.72 -12.14 5.61
N GLY A 18 -16.02 -12.70 4.63
CA GLY A 18 -16.62 -13.29 3.44
C GLY A 18 -16.92 -12.32 2.29
N VAL A 19 -16.81 -11.00 2.50
CA VAL A 19 -16.94 -10.01 1.42
C VAL A 19 -15.66 -9.91 0.60
N VAL A 20 -14.51 -9.76 1.27
CA VAL A 20 -13.20 -9.78 0.61
C VAL A 20 -12.63 -11.19 0.67
N SER A 21 -12.27 -11.74 -0.49
CA SER A 21 -11.79 -13.12 -0.62
C SER A 21 -10.53 -13.41 0.19
N ASN A 22 -9.58 -12.48 0.22
CA ASN A 22 -8.37 -12.59 1.03
C ASN A 22 -8.33 -11.47 2.07
N PHE A 23 -8.86 -11.72 3.27
CA PHE A 23 -8.90 -10.71 4.33
C PHE A 23 -7.52 -10.19 4.77
N SER A 24 -6.43 -10.94 4.49
CA SER A 24 -5.08 -10.45 4.77
C SER A 24 -4.69 -9.24 3.92
N SER A 25 -5.31 -9.04 2.74
CA SER A 25 -5.08 -7.86 1.91
C SER A 25 -5.61 -6.58 2.56
N VAL A 26 -6.71 -6.67 3.30
CA VAL A 26 -7.30 -5.52 4.03
C VAL A 26 -6.33 -4.99 5.09
N LYS A 27 -5.46 -5.86 5.64
CA LYS A 27 -4.41 -5.46 6.59
C LYS A 27 -3.22 -4.77 5.90
N LYS A 28 -3.10 -4.87 4.58
CA LYS A 28 -2.02 -4.29 3.78
C LYS A 28 -2.59 -3.32 2.75
N GLU A 29 -3.14 -2.20 3.23
CA GLU A 29 -3.69 -1.12 2.41
C GLU A 29 -2.98 0.21 2.68
N SER A 30 -3.22 1.19 1.80
CA SER A 30 -2.84 2.57 2.06
C SER A 30 -3.42 3.08 3.38
N PHE A 31 -2.72 4.02 4.00
CA PHE A 31 -3.01 4.67 5.28
C PHE A 31 -2.86 3.79 6.52
N GLN A 32 -2.68 2.47 6.35
CA GLN A 32 -2.20 1.62 7.43
C GLN A 32 -0.82 2.11 7.87
N ASP A 33 -0.64 2.23 9.18
CA ASP A 33 0.62 2.66 9.78
C ASP A 33 1.16 4.00 9.23
N TYR A 34 0.24 4.87 8.80
CA TYR A 34 0.49 6.20 8.21
C TYR A 34 1.36 6.18 6.93
N LEU A 35 1.33 5.09 6.15
CA LEU A 35 2.01 4.98 4.86
C LEU A 35 1.04 4.95 3.68
N LEU A 36 1.43 5.53 2.56
CA LEU A 36 0.86 5.19 1.25
C LEU A 36 1.35 3.81 0.83
N ASP A 37 0.61 3.15 -0.06
CA ASP A 37 1.01 1.85 -0.59
C ASP A 37 2.25 1.93 -1.50
N TYR A 38 2.92 0.80 -1.68
CA TYR A 38 4.08 0.66 -2.56
C TYR A 38 3.64 0.56 -4.04
N PRO A 39 4.52 0.88 -5.00
CA PRO A 39 4.18 0.74 -6.41
C PRO A 39 4.02 -0.74 -6.78
N VAL A 40 2.90 -1.04 -7.45
CA VAL A 40 2.54 -2.39 -7.89
C VAL A 40 2.88 -2.56 -9.36
N TYR A 41 3.42 -3.73 -9.70
CA TYR A 41 3.81 -4.09 -11.06
C TYR A 41 3.12 -5.39 -11.47
N THR A 42 2.75 -5.48 -12.73
CA THR A 42 2.20 -6.69 -13.34
C THR A 42 2.80 -6.89 -14.73
N ARG A 43 2.40 -7.94 -15.43
CA ARG A 43 2.88 -8.26 -16.77
C ARG A 43 2.48 -7.15 -17.75
N PRO A 44 3.29 -6.88 -18.80
CA PRO A 44 4.58 -7.48 -19.13
C PRO A 44 5.77 -6.92 -18.31
N GLN A 45 6.91 -7.63 -18.29
CA GLN A 45 8.10 -7.21 -17.52
C GLN A 45 8.73 -5.90 -17.99
N ASN A 46 8.56 -5.55 -19.26
CA ASN A 46 8.99 -4.28 -19.82
C ASN A 46 7.79 -3.67 -20.56
N PHE A 47 7.34 -2.52 -20.08
CA PHE A 47 6.27 -1.78 -20.71
C PHE A 47 6.79 -0.41 -21.14
N ARG A 48 6.89 -0.16 -22.45
CA ARG A 48 7.38 1.12 -23.01
C ARG A 48 8.76 1.54 -22.49
N GLY A 49 9.67 0.59 -22.26
CA GLY A 49 11.00 0.83 -21.70
C GLY A 49 11.04 0.87 -20.17
N LEU A 50 9.89 0.86 -19.49
CA LEU A 50 9.81 0.78 -18.04
C LEU A 50 9.90 -0.68 -17.60
N MET A 51 11.08 -1.06 -17.08
CA MET A 51 11.32 -2.40 -16.55
C MET A 51 10.78 -2.55 -15.13
N VAL A 52 10.19 -3.71 -14.85
CA VAL A 52 9.89 -4.14 -13.48
C VAL A 52 11.20 -4.20 -12.68
N PRO A 53 11.25 -3.65 -11.45
CA PRO A 53 12.43 -3.73 -10.60
C PRO A 53 12.92 -5.17 -10.43
N LYS A 54 14.20 -5.44 -10.70
CA LYS A 54 14.81 -6.78 -10.64
C LYS A 54 14.56 -7.49 -9.29
N ILE A 55 14.49 -6.72 -8.20
CA ILE A 55 14.18 -7.25 -6.86
C ILE A 55 12.82 -7.95 -6.79
N LEU A 56 11.82 -7.45 -7.52
CA LEU A 56 10.48 -8.07 -7.59
C LEU A 56 10.47 -9.35 -8.43
N LEU A 57 11.52 -9.58 -9.23
CA LEU A 57 11.72 -10.79 -10.03
C LEU A 57 12.62 -11.81 -9.34
N SER A 58 13.16 -11.49 -8.15
CA SER A 58 14.18 -12.31 -7.48
C SER A 58 13.64 -13.54 -6.75
N GLY A 59 12.34 -13.58 -6.45
CA GLY A 59 11.72 -14.61 -5.60
C GLY A 59 12.07 -14.51 -4.11
N ASP A 60 12.94 -13.57 -3.72
CA ASP A 60 13.34 -13.36 -2.32
C ASP A 60 12.30 -12.52 -1.58
N HIS A 61 11.41 -13.19 -0.87
CA HIS A 61 10.27 -12.57 -0.17
C HIS A 61 10.72 -11.51 0.86
N ASP A 62 11.81 -11.74 1.59
CA ASP A 62 12.32 -10.80 2.60
C ASP A 62 12.85 -9.53 1.95
N LYS A 63 13.62 -9.66 0.86
CA LYS A 63 14.10 -8.51 0.12
C LYS A 63 12.96 -7.74 -0.54
N ILE A 64 11.95 -8.45 -1.06
CA ILE A 64 10.77 -7.83 -1.66
C ILE A 64 10.00 -7.02 -0.61
N GLU A 65 9.77 -7.56 0.59
CA GLU A 65 9.03 -6.85 1.64
C GLU A 65 9.80 -5.61 2.13
N LYS A 66 11.12 -5.72 2.33
CA LYS A 66 11.97 -4.57 2.66
C LYS A 66 11.92 -3.49 1.58
N TRP A 67 11.92 -3.90 0.32
CA TRP A 67 11.82 -2.97 -0.81
C TRP A 67 10.45 -2.28 -0.86
N ARG A 68 9.36 -3.01 -0.63
CA ARG A 68 7.99 -2.48 -0.57
C ARG A 68 7.85 -1.41 0.51
N ILE A 69 8.28 -1.71 1.74
CA ILE A 69 8.25 -0.77 2.86
C ILE A 69 9.05 0.50 2.50
N LYS A 70 10.28 0.35 2.00
CA LYS A 70 11.12 1.49 1.61
C LYS A 70 10.43 2.37 0.56
N LYS A 71 9.79 1.78 -0.45
CA LYS A 71 9.09 2.53 -1.51
C LYS A 71 7.83 3.23 -0.99
N ALA A 72 7.08 2.59 -0.11
CA ALA A 72 5.95 3.21 0.59
C ALA A 72 6.41 4.43 1.42
N GLU A 73 7.51 4.32 2.17
CA GLU A 73 8.10 5.43 2.94
C GLU A 73 8.56 6.58 2.03
N GLU A 74 9.27 6.28 0.92
CA GLU A 74 9.71 7.26 -0.07
C GLU A 74 8.53 8.03 -0.69
N LEU A 75 7.48 7.31 -1.11
CA LEU A 75 6.26 7.91 -1.69
C LEU A 75 5.52 8.76 -0.67
N THR A 76 5.34 8.26 0.55
CA THR A 76 4.64 8.98 1.63
C THR A 76 5.37 10.27 1.98
N LYS A 77 6.70 10.22 2.15
CA LYS A 77 7.50 11.40 2.46
C LYS A 77 7.40 12.46 1.36
N LYS A 78 7.32 12.04 0.10
CA LYS A 78 7.23 12.95 -1.06
C LYS A 78 5.82 13.54 -1.25
N LEU A 79 4.78 12.71 -1.16
CA LEU A 79 3.41 13.08 -1.56
C LEU A 79 2.51 13.47 -0.37
N ARG A 80 2.78 12.93 0.82
CA ARG A 80 1.99 13.18 2.04
C ARG A 80 2.90 13.42 3.26
N PRO A 81 3.62 14.56 3.30
CA PRO A 81 4.49 14.91 4.42
C PRO A 81 3.76 14.95 5.77
N ASP A 82 2.45 15.21 5.77
CA ASP A 82 1.59 15.17 6.95
C ASP A 82 1.48 13.76 7.56
N LEU A 83 1.29 12.73 6.73
CA LEU A 83 1.28 11.34 7.18
C LEU A 83 2.67 10.89 7.64
N TRP A 84 3.71 11.31 6.91
CA TRP A 84 5.09 11.01 7.27
C TRP A 84 5.46 11.52 8.66
N LYS A 85 5.04 12.75 9.03
CA LYS A 85 5.24 13.29 10.38
C LYS A 85 4.58 12.42 11.45
N LYS A 86 3.34 11.97 11.23
CA LYS A 86 2.62 11.07 12.15
C LYS A 86 3.34 9.74 12.31
N ARG A 87 3.83 9.14 11.21
CA ARG A 87 4.63 7.91 11.24
C ARG A 87 5.88 8.03 12.09
N VAL A 88 6.67 9.08 11.85
CA VAL A 88 7.93 9.32 12.59
C VAL A 88 7.65 9.53 14.08
N TYR A 89 6.58 10.24 14.42
CA TYR A 89 6.17 10.42 15.81
C TYR A 89 5.76 9.09 16.45
N SER A 90 4.92 8.30 15.77
CA SER A 90 4.43 7.01 16.28
C SER A 90 5.54 5.98 16.51
N ARG A 91 6.68 6.07 15.82
CA ARG A 91 7.83 5.16 15.98
C ARG A 91 8.83 5.60 17.07
N LYS A 92 8.70 6.81 17.62
CA LYS A 92 9.55 7.32 18.70
C LYS A 92 9.04 6.96 20.09
N ILE A 93 7.78 6.56 20.19
CA ILE A 93 7.11 6.05 21.38
C ILE A 93 7.23 4.53 21.36
#